data_AF-A0A7W5IHL6-F1
#
_entry.id   AF-A0A7W5IHL6-F1
#
_cell.length_a   1.000
_cell.length_b   1.000
_cell.length_c   1.000
_cell.angle_alpha   90.00
_cell.angle_beta   90.00
_cell.angle_gamma   90.00
#
_symmetry.space_group_name_H-M   'P 1'
#
loop_
_entity.id
_entity.type
_entity.pdbx_description
1 polymer ?
#
loop_
_entity_poly.entity_id
_entity_poly.type
_entity_poly.pdbx_seq_one_letter_code
_entity_poly.pdbx_strand_id
1 'polypeptide(L)'
;MTARLIGLPKVLTYRNQKIRDSARDEECLVRLPGACTHDPRTTIWSHYRGAAGGKAGALKADDLCGAYACTVCDAIYDGQRKPPAGMTYADVVVAWFEGHIRSIVRLHEKGVLK
;
A
#
# COMPACT_ATOMS: atom_id res chain seq x y z
N MET A 1 -38.29 1.29 -21.29
CA MET A 1 -37.17 0.32 -21.35
C MET A 1 -36.04 0.84 -20.46
N THR A 2 -36.01 0.43 -19.20
CA THR A 2 -34.90 0.74 -18.29
C THR A 2 -33.74 -0.18 -18.66
N ALA A 3 -32.67 0.39 -19.21
CA ALA A 3 -31.44 -0.34 -19.43
C ALA A 3 -30.94 -0.83 -18.07
N ARG A 4 -31.06 -2.14 -17.81
CA ARG A 4 -30.30 -2.81 -16.77
C ARG A 4 -28.84 -2.61 -17.16
N LEU A 5 -28.10 -1.82 -16.37
CA LEU A 5 -26.64 -1.75 -16.48
C LEU A 5 -26.10 -3.14 -16.11
N ILE A 6 -26.01 -4.02 -17.10
CA ILE A 6 -25.38 -5.32 -17.00
C ILE A 6 -23.89 -5.06 -16.80
N GLY A 7 -23.42 -5.36 -15.59
CA GLY A 7 -22.01 -5.57 -15.27
C GLY A 7 -21.08 -4.44 -15.70
N LEU A 8 -20.91 -3.44 -14.82
CA LEU A 8 -19.64 -2.71 -14.81
C LEU A 8 -18.51 -3.75 -14.83
N PRO A 9 -17.57 -3.70 -15.79
CA PRO A 9 -16.49 -4.67 -15.85
C PRO A 9 -15.82 -4.71 -14.48
N LYS A 10 -15.57 -5.91 -13.95
CA LYS A 10 -14.71 -6.08 -12.78
C LYS A 10 -13.46 -5.27 -13.09
N VAL A 11 -13.20 -4.23 -12.31
CA VAL A 11 -11.99 -3.41 -12.44
C VAL A 11 -10.83 -4.39 -12.63
N LEU A 12 -10.18 -4.34 -13.80
CA LEU A 12 -9.07 -5.22 -14.12
C LEU A 12 -7.95 -4.87 -13.14
N THR A 13 -7.92 -5.59 -12.02
CA THR A 13 -6.93 -5.40 -10.97
C THR A 13 -5.79 -6.35 -11.25
N TYR A 14 -4.60 -5.80 -11.47
CA TYR A 14 -3.39 -6.56 -11.63
C TYR A 14 -3.07 -7.25 -10.30
N ARG A 15 -2.93 -8.58 -10.35
CA ARG A 15 -2.61 -9.44 -9.21
C ARG A 15 -1.27 -10.09 -9.45
N ASN A 16 -0.32 -9.81 -8.57
CA ASN A 16 1.02 -10.32 -8.68
C ASN A 16 1.55 -10.67 -7.29
N GLN A 17 1.52 -11.96 -6.99
CA GLN A 17 2.01 -12.49 -5.72
C GLN A 17 3.50 -12.19 -5.50
N LYS A 18 4.31 -12.08 -6.57
CA LYS A 18 5.73 -11.73 -6.45
C LYS A 18 5.93 -10.32 -5.89
N ILE A 19 5.06 -9.37 -6.24
CA ILE A 19 5.10 -8.03 -5.65
C ILE A 19 4.82 -8.12 -4.15
N ARG A 20 3.76 -8.84 -3.76
CA ARG A 20 3.37 -8.97 -2.36
C ARG A 20 4.45 -9.66 -1.52
N ASP A 21 5.03 -10.73 -2.05
CA ASP A 21 6.08 -11.51 -1.39
C ASP A 21 7.40 -10.76 -1.34
N SER A 22 7.66 -9.86 -2.31
CA SER A 22 8.91 -9.10 -2.38
C SER A 22 9.15 -8.18 -1.18
N ALA A 23 8.12 -7.85 -0.40
CA ALA A 23 8.25 -7.00 0.78
C ALA A 23 8.76 -7.77 2.02
N ARG A 24 8.78 -9.11 1.98
CA ARG A 24 9.26 -9.93 3.11
C ARG A 24 10.74 -9.68 3.36
N ASP A 25 11.10 -9.49 4.63
CA ASP A 25 12.48 -9.26 5.10
C ASP A 25 13.15 -8.03 4.46
N GLU A 26 12.35 -7.07 3.98
CA GLU A 26 12.82 -5.80 3.42
C GLU A 26 12.64 -4.64 4.41
N GLU A 27 13.37 -3.55 4.20
CA GLU A 27 13.14 -2.35 4.99
C GLU A 27 11.75 -1.72 4.74
N CYS A 28 11.21 -1.05 5.76
CA CYS A 28 10.04 -0.20 5.60
C CYS A 28 10.41 1.05 4.79
N LEU A 29 9.71 1.27 3.67
CA LEU A 29 9.92 2.43 2.79
C LEU A 29 8.96 3.59 3.09
N VAL A 30 7.93 3.37 3.89
CA VAL A 30 7.02 4.44 4.39
C VAL A 30 7.71 5.33 5.42
N ARG A 31 8.43 4.75 6.39
CA ARG A 31 9.30 5.47 7.34
C ARG A 31 8.61 6.60 8.13
N LEU A 32 7.41 6.38 8.66
CA LEU A 32 6.73 7.38 9.51
C LEU A 32 7.60 7.79 10.71
N PRO A 33 7.95 9.08 10.85
CA PRO A 33 8.72 9.58 11.99
C PRO A 33 8.02 9.29 13.32
N GLY A 34 8.77 8.76 14.30
CA GLY A 34 8.26 8.46 15.64
C GLY A 34 7.35 7.23 15.74
N ALA A 35 7.13 6.48 14.64
CA ALA A 35 6.33 5.25 14.66
C ALA A 35 6.96 4.07 13.92
N CYS A 36 7.75 4.30 12.88
CA CYS A 36 8.34 3.21 12.12
C CYS A 36 9.26 2.35 13.00
N THR A 37 9.08 1.03 12.95
CA THR A 37 9.91 0.09 13.73
C THR A 37 11.27 -0.15 13.09
N HIS A 38 11.41 0.12 11.79
CA HIS A 38 12.58 -0.21 10.97
C HIS A 38 12.97 -1.69 11.03
N ASP A 39 12.09 -2.58 11.50
CA ASP A 39 12.34 -4.02 11.61
C ASP A 39 11.91 -4.72 10.30
N PRO A 40 12.86 -5.23 9.49
CA PRO A 40 12.53 -5.82 8.19
C PRO A 40 11.61 -7.04 8.27
N ARG A 41 11.66 -7.77 9.40
CA ARG A 41 10.82 -8.96 9.63
C ARG A 41 9.33 -8.63 9.71
N THR A 42 9.01 -7.36 9.93
CA THR A 42 7.63 -6.85 10.04
C THR A 42 7.14 -6.15 8.77
N THR A 43 7.96 -6.09 7.73
CA THR A 43 7.60 -5.42 6.48
C THR A 43 6.66 -6.28 5.65
N ILE A 44 5.58 -5.66 5.21
CA ILE A 44 4.55 -6.23 4.36
C ILE A 44 4.33 -5.35 3.13
N TRP A 45 3.67 -5.90 2.13
CA TRP A 45 3.10 -5.11 1.05
C TRP A 45 1.77 -4.50 1.52
N SER A 46 1.82 -3.24 1.94
CA SER A 46 0.66 -2.44 2.35
C SER A 46 -0.07 -1.94 1.10
N HIS A 47 -1.32 -2.34 0.89
CA HIS A 47 -2.12 -1.91 -0.26
C HIS A 47 -2.69 -0.51 -0.08
N TYR A 48 -2.77 0.24 -1.18
CA TYR A 48 -3.44 1.54 -1.24
C TYR A 48 -4.90 1.44 -0.78
N ARG A 49 -5.37 2.45 -0.05
CA ARG A 49 -6.72 2.49 0.53
C ARG A 49 -7.75 3.26 -0.28
N GLY A 50 -7.34 3.95 -1.33
CA GLY A 50 -8.23 4.78 -2.16
C GLY A 50 -8.84 4.02 -3.34
N ALA A 51 -10.04 4.45 -3.75
CA ALA A 51 -10.75 3.88 -4.89
C ALA A 51 -9.99 4.05 -6.23
N ALA A 52 -9.10 5.04 -6.33
CA ALA A 52 -8.28 5.25 -7.52
C ALA A 52 -7.35 4.07 -7.85
N GLY A 53 -6.97 3.26 -6.85
CA GLY A 53 -6.24 2.00 -7.06
C GLY A 53 -7.16 0.79 -7.26
N GLY A 54 -8.46 0.97 -7.49
CA GLY A 54 -9.40 -0.13 -7.70
C GLY A 54 -9.89 -0.84 -6.43
N LYS A 55 -9.64 -0.28 -5.23
CA LYS A 55 -10.20 -0.80 -3.97
C LYS A 55 -11.72 -0.63 -3.96
N ALA A 56 -12.46 -1.68 -3.57
CA ALA A 56 -13.91 -1.64 -3.39
C ALA A 56 -14.38 -2.62 -2.30
N GLY A 57 -14.93 -2.13 -1.18
CA GLY A 57 -15.39 -2.98 -0.07
C GLY A 57 -14.28 -3.91 0.43
N ALA A 58 -14.49 -5.23 0.28
CA ALA A 58 -13.51 -6.26 0.65
C ALA A 58 -12.38 -6.45 -0.39
N LEU A 59 -12.50 -5.87 -1.59
CA LEU A 59 -11.50 -5.94 -2.64
C LEU A 59 -10.33 -4.99 -2.32
N LYS A 60 -9.12 -5.55 -2.23
CA LYS A 60 -7.87 -4.79 -2.11
C LYS A 60 -7.58 -4.03 -3.42
N ALA A 61 -6.89 -2.88 -3.30
CA ALA A 61 -6.39 -2.16 -4.46
C ALA A 61 -5.48 -3.04 -5.33
N ASP A 62 -5.27 -2.65 -6.58
CA ASP A 62 -4.29 -3.22 -7.52
C ASP A 62 -2.95 -3.50 -6.83
N ASP A 63 -2.31 -4.63 -7.15
CA ASP A 63 -1.07 -5.01 -6.49
C ASP A 63 0.10 -4.09 -6.84
N LEU A 64 0.04 -3.29 -7.92
CA LEU A 64 1.01 -2.20 -8.16
C LEU A 64 0.81 -1.04 -7.18
N CYS A 65 -0.42 -0.80 -6.73
CA CYS A 65 -0.76 0.27 -5.80
C CYS A 65 -0.49 -0.14 -4.35
N GLY A 66 0.79 -0.23 -3.97
CA GLY A 66 1.18 -0.54 -2.60
C GLY A 66 2.59 -0.07 -2.22
N ALA A 67 2.93 -0.22 -0.95
CA ALA A 67 4.20 0.19 -0.37
C ALA A 67 4.77 -0.89 0.55
N TYR A 68 6.10 -0.97 0.62
CA TYR A 68 6.81 -1.74 1.63
C TYR A 68 6.65 -1.01 2.96
N ALA A 69 5.84 -1.56 3.86
CA ALA A 69 5.53 -0.93 5.14
C ALA A 69 5.71 -1.93 6.28
N CYS A 70 6.42 -1.53 7.34
CA CYS A 70 6.34 -2.26 8.60
C CYS A 70 4.90 -2.23 9.13
N THR A 71 4.49 -3.27 9.86
CA THR A 71 3.12 -3.40 10.38
C THR A 71 2.65 -2.22 11.23
N VAL A 72 3.55 -1.47 11.88
CA VAL A 72 3.16 -0.26 12.63
C VAL A 72 2.80 0.90 11.70
N CYS A 73 3.61 1.15 10.66
CA CYS A 73 3.29 2.16 9.65
C CYS A 73 1.98 1.83 8.91
N ASP A 74 1.82 0.55 8.55
CA ASP A 74 0.60 0.06 7.90
C ASP A 74 -0.63 0.27 8.79
N ALA A 75 -0.57 -0.09 10.08
CA ALA A 75 -1.68 0.09 11.00
C ALA A 75 -2.09 1.56 11.18
N ILE A 76 -1.14 2.50 11.14
CA ILE A 76 -1.44 3.94 11.20
C ILE A 76 -2.09 4.40 9.89
N TYR A 77 -1.54 4.00 8.74
CA TYR A 77 -2.11 4.30 7.42
C TYR A 77 -3.52 3.70 7.23
N ASP A 78 -3.75 2.50 7.78
CA ASP A 78 -5.04 1.83 7.74
C ASP A 78 -6.08 2.43 8.69
N GLY A 79 -5.66 3.34 9.57
CA GLY A 79 -6.50 3.99 10.57
C GLY A 79 -6.80 3.10 11.78
N GLN A 80 -6.06 2.00 11.95
CA GLN A 80 -6.13 1.12 13.12
C GLN A 80 -5.36 1.69 14.31
N ARG A 81 -4.43 2.61 14.06
CA ARG A 81 -3.67 3.36 15.07
C ARG A 81 -3.72 4.85 14.78
N LYS A 82 -3.60 5.67 15.82
CA LYS A 82 -3.51 7.13 15.67
C LYS A 82 -2.15 7.54 15.07
N PRO A 83 -2.10 8.60 14.27
CA PRO A 83 -0.83 9.21 13.86
C PRO A 83 0.05 9.60 15.06
N PRO A 84 1.38 9.65 14.89
CA PRO A 84 2.29 10.21 15.89
C PRO A 84 1.91 11.63 16.30
N ALA A 85 2.31 12.03 17.51
CA ALA A 85 2.05 13.39 17.99
C ALA A 85 2.63 14.44 17.01
N GLY A 86 1.84 15.47 16.72
CA GLY A 86 2.22 16.53 15.77
C GLY A 86 2.02 16.17 14.29
N MET A 87 1.50 14.98 13.98
CA MET A 87 1.25 14.53 12.62
C MET A 87 -0.25 14.39 12.35
N THR A 88 -0.71 14.92 11.22
CA THR A 88 -2.08 14.69 10.74
C THR A 88 -2.17 13.38 9.97
N TYR A 89 -3.39 12.89 9.73
CA TYR A 89 -3.57 11.76 8.83
C TYR A 89 -3.15 12.08 7.38
N ALA A 90 -3.24 13.35 6.96
CA ALA A 90 -2.76 13.76 5.63
C ALA A 90 -1.24 13.58 5.51
N ASP A 91 -0.48 13.92 6.54
CA ASP A 91 0.97 13.69 6.59
C ASP A 91 1.31 12.19 6.50
N VAL A 92 0.53 11.34 7.18
CA VAL A 92 0.66 9.88 7.07
C VAL A 92 0.43 9.41 5.63
N VAL A 93 -0.59 9.94 4.96
CA VAL A 93 -0.90 9.62 3.56
C VAL A 93 0.23 10.07 2.64
N VAL A 94 0.79 11.25 2.84
CA VAL A 94 1.95 11.77 2.07
C VAL A 94 3.16 10.85 2.25
N ALA A 95 3.50 10.48 3.49
CA ALA A 95 4.61 9.57 3.77
C ALA A 95 4.37 8.17 3.16
N TRP A 96 3.13 7.67 3.16
CA TRP A 96 2.78 6.42 2.51
C TRP A 96 2.93 6.50 0.99
N PHE A 97 2.50 7.61 0.36
CA PHE A 97 2.69 7.82 -1.07
C PHE A 97 4.16 7.92 -1.46
N GLU A 98 4.98 8.61 -0.67
CA GLU A 98 6.43 8.62 -0.90
C GLU A 98 7.02 7.21 -0.75
N GLY A 99 6.57 6.46 0.26
CA GLY A 99 6.90 5.05 0.43
C GLY A 99 6.48 4.18 -0.74
N HIS A 100 5.33 4.44 -1.35
CA HIS A 100 4.88 3.78 -2.57
C HIS A 100 5.84 4.05 -3.74
N ILE A 101 6.23 5.31 -3.98
CA ILE A 101 7.21 5.65 -5.04
C ILE A 101 8.54 4.91 -4.82
N ARG A 102 9.08 4.94 -3.59
CA ARG A 102 10.30 4.19 -3.23
C ARG A 102 10.12 2.68 -3.48
N SER A 103 8.93 2.14 -3.19
CA SER A 103 8.64 0.72 -3.37
C SER A 103 8.56 0.32 -4.85
N ILE A 104 8.04 1.17 -5.72
CA ILE A 104 8.05 0.93 -7.17
C ILE A 104 9.50 0.86 -7.69
N VAL A 105 10.37 1.77 -7.25
CA VAL A 105 11.80 1.72 -7.58
C VAL A 105 12.43 0.43 -7.06
N ARG A 106 12.17 0.07 -5.79
CA ARG A 106 12.67 -1.19 -5.20
C ARG A 106 12.19 -2.43 -5.95
N LEU A 107 10.95 -2.45 -6.43
CA LEU A 107 10.42 -3.55 -7.24
C LEU A 107 11.17 -3.68 -8.58
N HIS A 108 11.53 -2.55 -9.19
CA HIS A 108 12.33 -2.52 -10.41
C HIS A 108 13.77 -3.01 -10.15
N GLU A 109 14.41 -2.52 -9.09
CA GLU A 109 15.75 -2.98 -8.65
C GLU A 109 15.79 -4.50 -8.43
N LYS A 110 14.72 -5.06 -7.84
CA LYS A 110 14.57 -6.50 -7.60
C LYS A 110 14.15 -7.30 -8.84
N GLY A 111 13.91 -6.65 -9.98
CA GLY A 111 13.43 -7.28 -11.21
C GLY A 111 12.03 -7.91 -11.09
N VAL A 112 11.26 -7.53 -10.07
CA VAL A 112 9.88 -7.99 -9.85
C VAL A 112 8.93 -7.25 -10.79
N LEU A 113 9.16 -5.94 -10.93
CA LEU A 113 8.54 -5.10 -11.94
C LEU A 113 9.54 -4.88 -13.09
N LYS A 114 9.09 -5.05 -14.33
CA LYS A 114 9.91 -4.91 -15.53
C LYS A 114 9.60 -3.63 -16.26
#